data_AF-A0A1Q8J3N6-F1
#
_entry.id   AF-A0A1Q8J3N6-F1
#
_cell.length_a   1.000
_cell.length_b   1.000
_cell.length_c   1.000
_cell.angle_alpha   90.00
_cell.angle_beta   90.00
_cell.angle_gamma   90.00
#
_symmetry.space_group_name_H-M   'P 1'
#
loop_
_entity.id
_entity.type
_entity.pdbx_description
1 polymer ?
#
loop_
_entity_poly.entity_id
_entity_poly.type
_entity_poly.pdbx_seq_one_letter_code
_entity_poly.pdbx_strand_id
1 'polypeptide(L)'
;MDTQQLKLLAGLVRGLLQPSHPSFTHGQALDLIAALPGLRNWPEVMAFPDRVVATELDTASTGRLAFRLKKRFAIDMSPQELLKALSPPEAVVTHGAPQIWPTGPVPGVYVTTSQGAIDALLEAYEDATDGALIYAERAGSQWSGSIDLGDYGLWSAGLDRVPSGTLLVVGPLELDQQSWNDTGDRLEMACLHALNSGHRVAVLLDTPTPDTLQEDVRLMVTSRPKHTDEETALVGIVSDDGALEVRAPFARPWPRVDSIPTSATSSAFPAPLLEPLRDALAERTSGLLLFGSAVIEEHSAIDLVAASLALTDHCGPAARIMPRHRSTPSKDWDVPEAIRQLPFLPSIESAYAQGYRRMVYHPNHTRADLLMQYSDDALLISGTFGSSDVMEVFMGTLRGGGMRKEEELLGRIIAIAATVPLPTKSGETIISDLYVSNGQPFAHLKEFEEIEQFLFENRSVAWQNELSRLLDAGLVTAAAVKKAFPRSRRLGEYLAERGKRKQAAETA
;
A
#
# COMPACT_ATOMS: atom_id res chain seq x y z
N MET A 1 -35.97 -10.06 14.68
CA MET A 1 -35.51 -8.93 13.83
C MET A 1 -34.28 -8.31 14.49
N ASP A 2 -33.52 -7.47 13.82
CA ASP A 2 -32.45 -6.68 14.47
C ASP A 2 -32.72 -5.16 14.39
N THR A 3 -31.91 -4.38 15.08
CA THR A 3 -32.05 -2.91 15.12
C THR A 3 -31.84 -2.27 13.74
N GLN A 4 -31.03 -2.86 12.86
CA GLN A 4 -30.82 -2.39 11.50
C GLN A 4 -32.04 -2.67 10.62
N GLN A 5 -32.64 -3.86 10.74
CA GLN A 5 -33.91 -4.21 10.09
C GLN A 5 -35.03 -3.26 10.49
N LEU A 6 -35.12 -2.87 11.77
CA LEU A 6 -36.11 -1.87 12.20
C LEU A 6 -35.86 -0.48 11.60
N LYS A 7 -34.60 -0.04 11.45
CA LYS A 7 -34.28 1.24 10.77
C LYS A 7 -34.71 1.23 9.30
N LEU A 8 -34.49 0.11 8.61
CA LEU A 8 -34.91 -0.07 7.22
C LEU A 8 -36.44 -0.02 7.09
N LEU A 9 -37.15 -0.73 7.97
CA LEU A 9 -38.62 -0.72 8.02
C LEU A 9 -39.17 0.67 8.37
N ALA A 10 -38.49 1.46 9.20
CA ALA A 10 -38.86 2.85 9.46
C ALA A 10 -38.78 3.71 8.20
N GLY A 11 -37.77 3.48 7.35
CA GLY A 11 -37.66 4.11 6.03
C GLY A 11 -38.85 3.79 5.13
N LEU A 12 -39.27 2.53 5.08
CA LEU A 12 -40.46 2.11 4.31
C LEU A 12 -41.74 2.74 4.84
N VAL A 13 -41.94 2.75 6.16
CA VAL A 13 -43.11 3.40 6.79
C VAL A 13 -43.13 4.90 6.52
N ARG A 14 -41.96 5.57 6.53
CA ARG A 14 -41.87 6.98 6.13
C ARG A 14 -42.33 7.18 4.68
N GLY A 15 -41.88 6.32 3.75
CA GLY A 15 -42.30 6.36 2.35
C GLY A 15 -43.81 6.21 2.18
N LEU A 16 -44.45 5.34 2.97
CA LEU A 16 -45.92 5.19 2.99
C LEU A 16 -46.64 6.45 3.48
N LEU A 17 -46.03 7.20 4.41
CA LEU A 17 -46.60 8.39 5.03
C LEU A 17 -46.32 9.68 4.28
N GLN A 18 -45.30 9.72 3.44
CA GLN A 18 -44.84 10.93 2.76
C GLN A 18 -45.92 11.61 1.89
N PRO A 19 -46.81 10.89 1.16
CA PRO A 19 -47.84 11.52 0.35
C PRO A 19 -48.90 12.28 1.17
N SER A 20 -49.22 11.82 2.38
CA SER A 20 -50.24 12.42 3.26
C SER A 20 -49.64 13.29 4.37
N HIS A 21 -48.37 13.09 4.70
CA HIS A 21 -47.63 13.79 5.76
C HIS A 21 -46.21 14.15 5.29
N PRO A 22 -46.06 15.16 4.40
CA PRO A 22 -44.77 15.50 3.81
C PRO A 22 -43.74 16.05 4.80
N SER A 23 -44.18 16.55 5.97
CA SER A 23 -43.31 17.00 7.07
C SER A 23 -42.88 15.88 8.03
N PHE A 24 -43.21 14.62 7.73
CA PHE A 24 -42.89 13.48 8.60
C PHE A 24 -41.40 13.13 8.54
N THR A 25 -40.71 13.31 9.66
CA THR A 25 -39.24 13.16 9.74
C THR A 25 -38.81 11.72 10.01
N HIS A 26 -37.55 11.41 9.73
CA HIS A 26 -37.02 10.06 9.99
C HIS A 26 -37.03 9.71 11.50
N GLY A 27 -36.72 10.67 12.39
CA GLY A 27 -36.81 10.43 13.84
C GLY A 27 -38.24 10.04 14.29
N GLN A 28 -39.26 10.65 13.69
CA GLN A 28 -40.65 10.28 13.94
C GLN A 28 -40.99 8.89 13.37
N ALA A 29 -40.39 8.51 12.24
CA ALA A 29 -40.53 7.18 11.66
C ALA A 29 -39.89 6.09 12.55
N LEU A 30 -38.73 6.38 13.14
CA LEU A 30 -38.07 5.49 14.11
C LEU A 30 -38.92 5.29 15.39
N ASP A 31 -39.54 6.35 15.89
CA ASP A 31 -40.46 6.24 17.03
C ASP A 31 -41.74 5.45 16.69
N LEU A 32 -42.16 5.52 15.43
CA LEU A 32 -43.31 4.81 14.93
C LEU A 32 -43.00 3.31 14.77
N ILE A 33 -41.83 2.95 14.21
CA ILE A 33 -41.44 1.56 13.97
C ILE A 33 -41.23 0.76 15.25
N ALA A 34 -40.94 1.43 16.37
CA ALA A 34 -40.88 0.82 17.70
C ALA A 34 -42.17 0.04 18.06
N ALA A 35 -43.30 0.30 17.39
CA ALA A 35 -44.53 -0.46 17.54
C ALA A 35 -44.38 -1.94 17.19
N LEU A 36 -43.51 -2.28 16.23
CA LEU A 36 -43.30 -3.65 15.77
C LEU A 36 -42.88 -4.57 16.93
N PRO A 37 -41.83 -4.27 17.71
CA PRO A 37 -41.50 -5.03 18.93
C PRO A 37 -42.39 -4.73 20.15
N GLY A 38 -43.42 -3.90 19.99
CA GLY A 38 -44.32 -3.50 21.09
C GLY A 38 -43.69 -2.50 22.07
N LEU A 39 -42.81 -1.62 21.57
CA LEU A 39 -42.11 -0.58 22.31
C LEU A 39 -42.67 0.81 21.98
N ARG A 40 -42.48 1.78 22.86
CA ARG A 40 -43.15 3.10 22.76
C ARG A 40 -42.46 4.07 21.81
N ASN A 41 -41.13 4.03 21.73
CA ASN A 41 -40.29 4.96 20.96
C ASN A 41 -38.92 4.34 20.66
N TRP A 42 -38.09 5.05 19.89
CA TRP A 42 -36.77 4.58 19.49
C TRP A 42 -35.78 4.40 20.65
N PRO A 43 -35.73 5.27 21.68
CA PRO A 43 -34.92 5.02 22.87
C PRO A 43 -35.20 3.68 23.56
N GLU A 44 -36.46 3.24 23.60
CA GLU A 44 -36.80 1.92 24.15
C GLU A 44 -36.31 0.76 23.27
N VAL A 45 -36.27 0.93 21.94
CA VAL A 45 -35.68 -0.06 21.01
C VAL A 45 -34.21 -0.29 21.33
N MET A 46 -33.48 0.77 21.67
CA MET A 46 -32.08 0.69 22.08
C MET A 46 -31.89 0.13 23.49
N ALA A 47 -32.83 0.39 24.40
CA ALA A 47 -32.78 -0.09 25.79
C ALA A 47 -33.19 -1.57 25.96
N PHE A 48 -33.92 -2.15 25.00
CA PHE A 48 -34.44 -3.52 25.06
C PHE A 48 -34.11 -4.35 23.81
N PRO A 49 -32.81 -4.59 23.51
CA PRO A 49 -32.39 -5.30 22.30
C PRO A 49 -32.95 -6.72 22.20
N ASP A 50 -33.08 -7.44 23.32
CA ASP A 50 -33.63 -8.80 23.35
C ASP A 50 -35.07 -8.87 22.83
N ARG A 51 -35.87 -7.81 23.06
CA ARG A 51 -37.23 -7.71 22.54
C ARG A 51 -37.24 -7.48 21.04
N VAL A 52 -36.26 -6.76 20.49
CA VAL A 52 -36.11 -6.55 19.05
C VAL A 52 -35.74 -7.87 18.38
N VAL A 53 -34.78 -8.59 18.95
CA VAL A 53 -34.34 -9.92 18.50
C VAL A 53 -35.50 -10.90 18.44
N ALA A 54 -36.29 -10.98 19.51
CA ALA A 54 -37.44 -11.89 19.62
C ALA A 54 -38.65 -11.52 18.73
N THR A 55 -38.65 -10.36 18.06
CA THR A 55 -39.79 -9.93 17.25
C THR A 55 -39.63 -10.37 15.79
N GLU A 56 -40.66 -11.02 15.25
CA GLU A 56 -40.77 -11.35 13.82
C GLU A 56 -41.68 -10.35 13.09
N LEU A 57 -41.46 -10.17 11.78
CA LEU A 57 -42.33 -9.38 10.94
C LEU A 57 -43.51 -10.26 10.50
N ASP A 58 -44.62 -10.16 11.22
CA ASP A 58 -45.81 -10.98 11.06
C ASP A 58 -47.09 -10.13 11.20
N THR A 59 -48.26 -10.76 11.11
CA THR A 59 -49.55 -10.05 11.28
C THR A 59 -49.74 -9.47 12.69
N ALA A 60 -49.09 -10.00 13.71
CA ALA A 60 -49.21 -9.52 15.09
C ALA A 60 -48.38 -8.25 15.32
N SER A 61 -47.13 -8.20 14.83
CA SER A 61 -46.26 -7.04 14.91
C SER A 61 -46.76 -5.89 14.04
N THR A 62 -47.18 -6.19 12.81
CA THR A 62 -47.83 -5.22 11.91
C THR A 62 -49.19 -4.76 12.43
N GLY A 63 -49.94 -5.59 13.16
CA GLY A 63 -51.16 -5.17 13.85
C GLY A 63 -50.93 -4.06 14.89
N ARG A 64 -49.82 -4.13 15.63
CA ARG A 64 -49.42 -3.06 16.57
C ARG A 64 -49.07 -1.76 15.85
N LEU A 65 -48.39 -1.86 14.70
CA LEU A 65 -48.03 -0.71 13.89
C LEU A 65 -49.25 -0.08 13.21
N ALA A 66 -50.15 -0.89 12.63
CA ALA A 66 -51.41 -0.45 12.04
C ALA A 66 -52.28 0.30 13.06
N PHE A 67 -52.39 -0.21 14.29
CA PHE A 67 -53.07 0.50 15.37
C PHE A 67 -52.44 1.86 15.68
N ARG A 68 -51.10 1.94 15.69
CA ARG A 68 -50.38 3.19 15.96
C ARG A 68 -50.54 4.19 14.83
N LEU A 69 -50.51 3.74 13.58
CA LEU A 69 -50.77 4.53 12.37
C LEU A 69 -52.18 5.11 12.39
N LYS A 70 -53.19 4.28 12.65
CA LYS A 70 -54.59 4.73 12.77
C LYS A 70 -54.78 5.76 13.88
N LYS A 71 -54.17 5.52 15.05
CA LYS A 71 -54.32 6.39 16.23
C LYS A 71 -53.59 7.73 16.09
N ARG A 72 -52.41 7.77 15.48
CA ARG A 72 -51.57 8.98 15.43
C ARG A 72 -51.69 9.77 14.12
N PHE A 73 -52.02 9.09 13.02
CA PHE A 73 -51.99 9.68 11.68
C PHE A 73 -53.31 9.46 10.91
N ALA A 74 -54.33 8.88 11.54
CA ALA A 74 -55.64 8.60 10.93
C ALA A 74 -55.57 7.73 9.66
N ILE A 75 -54.52 6.90 9.55
CA ILE A 75 -54.32 5.99 8.42
C ILE A 75 -54.91 4.63 8.75
N ASP A 76 -55.93 4.25 7.99
CA ASP A 76 -56.58 2.96 8.13
C ASP A 76 -55.97 1.97 7.13
N MET A 77 -55.02 1.17 7.62
CA MET A 77 -54.44 0.05 6.88
C MET A 77 -54.64 -1.22 7.69
N SER A 78 -55.07 -2.30 7.03
CA SER A 78 -55.15 -3.60 7.69
C SER A 78 -53.75 -4.14 8.00
N PRO A 79 -53.59 -4.98 9.05
CA PRO A 79 -52.31 -5.61 9.35
C PRO A 79 -51.74 -6.42 8.18
N GLN A 80 -52.60 -7.02 7.33
CA GLN A 80 -52.18 -7.80 6.16
C GLN A 80 -51.67 -6.93 5.01
N GLU A 81 -52.32 -5.79 4.74
CA GLU A 81 -51.82 -4.81 3.77
C GLU A 81 -50.49 -4.22 4.21
N LEU A 82 -50.35 -3.94 5.51
CA LEU A 82 -49.11 -3.42 6.08
C LEU A 82 -47.99 -4.46 6.05
N LEU A 83 -48.29 -5.73 6.36
CA LEU A 83 -47.34 -6.82 6.23
C LEU A 83 -46.87 -7.00 4.78
N LYS A 84 -47.80 -6.92 3.81
CA LYS A 84 -47.47 -6.99 2.38
C LYS A 84 -46.62 -5.79 1.93
N ALA A 85 -46.90 -4.60 2.44
CA ALA A 85 -46.13 -3.38 2.13
C ALA A 85 -44.73 -3.37 2.76
N LEU A 86 -44.54 -4.09 3.89
CA LEU A 86 -43.28 -4.16 4.62
C LEU A 86 -42.46 -5.43 4.32
N SER A 87 -43.03 -6.38 3.58
CA SER A 87 -42.33 -7.59 3.13
C SER A 87 -41.69 -7.37 1.76
N PRO A 88 -40.48 -7.86 1.50
CA PRO A 88 -39.85 -7.72 0.19
C PRO A 88 -40.63 -8.54 -0.88
N PRO A 89 -40.84 -8.03 -2.11
CA PRO A 89 -41.40 -8.83 -3.19
C PRO A 89 -40.39 -9.90 -3.65
N GLU A 90 -40.83 -11.15 -3.75
CA GLU A 90 -40.11 -12.17 -4.52
C GLU A 90 -40.16 -11.80 -6.02
N ALA A 91 -39.00 -11.86 -6.67
CA ALA A 91 -38.74 -11.67 -8.11
C ALA A 91 -38.76 -10.24 -8.68
N VAL A 92 -37.53 -9.78 -9.00
CA VAL A 92 -37.10 -8.94 -10.13
C VAL A 92 -38.20 -8.11 -10.82
N VAL A 93 -38.28 -6.83 -10.44
CA VAL A 93 -38.73 -5.75 -11.33
C VAL A 93 -37.76 -4.59 -11.14
N THR A 94 -37.06 -4.23 -12.21
CA THR A 94 -36.32 -2.96 -12.36
C THR A 94 -37.31 -1.79 -12.30
N HIS A 95 -37.71 -1.39 -11.11
CA HIS A 95 -38.09 -0.02 -10.83
C HIS A 95 -36.80 0.68 -10.39
N GLY A 96 -36.40 1.72 -11.12
CA GLY A 96 -35.16 2.46 -10.87
C GLY A 96 -35.05 2.76 -9.38
N ALA A 97 -33.97 2.28 -8.76
CA ALA A 97 -33.71 2.51 -7.35
C ALA A 97 -33.81 4.03 -7.08
N PRO A 98 -34.37 4.45 -5.93
CA PRO A 98 -34.40 5.86 -5.57
C PRO A 98 -32.97 6.42 -5.64
N GLN A 99 -32.74 7.40 -6.52
CA GLN A 99 -31.42 7.99 -6.70
C GLN A 99 -31.19 9.04 -5.61
N ILE A 100 -30.11 8.87 -4.85
CA ILE A 100 -29.64 9.90 -3.92
C ILE A 100 -28.80 10.88 -4.74
N TRP A 101 -29.16 12.16 -4.65
CA TRP A 101 -28.54 13.26 -5.40
C TRP A 101 -28.67 13.15 -6.93
N PRO A 102 -29.90 13.17 -7.50
CA PRO A 102 -30.12 13.05 -8.95
C PRO A 102 -29.60 14.24 -9.75
N THR A 103 -29.58 15.44 -9.15
CA THR A 103 -29.00 16.66 -9.74
C THR A 103 -27.52 16.84 -9.44
N GLY A 104 -26.92 15.90 -8.72
CA GLY A 104 -25.51 15.94 -8.35
C GLY A 104 -24.56 15.67 -9.52
N PRO A 105 -23.24 15.80 -9.30
CA PRO A 105 -22.20 15.48 -10.28
C PRO A 105 -22.34 14.08 -10.88
N VAL A 106 -21.69 13.77 -11.99
CA VAL A 106 -21.84 12.42 -12.58
C VAL A 106 -21.29 11.34 -11.63
N PRO A 107 -21.90 10.14 -11.56
CA PRO A 107 -21.31 9.00 -10.86
C PRO A 107 -19.89 8.71 -11.35
N GLY A 108 -19.03 8.27 -10.44
CA GLY A 108 -17.60 8.14 -10.73
C GLY A 108 -16.72 8.24 -9.50
N VAL A 109 -15.44 7.97 -9.72
CA VAL A 109 -14.36 8.13 -8.74
C VAL A 109 -13.74 9.52 -8.90
N TYR A 110 -13.65 10.23 -7.79
CA TYR A 110 -13.06 11.54 -7.65
C TYR A 110 -11.96 11.48 -6.60
N VAL A 111 -10.80 12.05 -6.90
CA VAL A 111 -9.60 11.92 -6.05
C VAL A 111 -9.16 13.25 -5.47
N THR A 112 -8.59 13.22 -4.27
CA THR A 112 -7.96 14.40 -3.63
C THR A 112 -6.86 13.98 -2.67
N THR A 113 -5.97 14.91 -2.34
CA THR A 113 -4.97 14.77 -1.26
C THR A 113 -5.31 15.61 -0.04
N SER A 114 -6.46 16.29 -0.03
CA SER A 114 -6.84 17.25 1.01
C SER A 114 -7.98 16.72 1.86
N GLN A 115 -7.75 16.54 3.16
CA GLN A 115 -8.82 16.26 4.12
C GLN A 115 -9.84 17.42 4.15
N GLY A 116 -9.40 18.68 3.99
CA GLY A 116 -10.29 19.83 3.95
C GLY A 116 -11.26 19.80 2.76
N ALA A 117 -10.82 19.27 1.61
CA ALA A 117 -11.69 19.07 0.45
C ALA A 117 -12.76 17.99 0.71
N ILE A 118 -12.40 16.93 1.45
CA ILE A 118 -13.37 15.91 1.89
C ILE A 118 -14.38 16.52 2.87
N ASP A 119 -13.93 17.28 3.86
CA ASP A 119 -14.81 17.92 4.84
C ASP A 119 -15.80 18.88 4.15
N ALA A 120 -15.32 19.71 3.22
CA ALA A 120 -16.17 20.59 2.42
C ALA A 120 -17.16 19.84 1.51
N LEU A 121 -16.75 18.69 0.94
CA LEU A 121 -17.63 17.84 0.14
C LEU A 121 -18.77 17.25 0.99
N LEU A 122 -18.46 16.84 2.23
CA LEU A 122 -19.46 16.30 3.15
C LEU A 122 -20.53 17.35 3.48
N GLU A 123 -20.12 18.60 3.74
CA GLU A 123 -21.02 19.74 3.93
C GLU A 123 -21.90 19.97 2.69
N ALA A 124 -21.28 20.07 1.51
CA ALA A 124 -22.00 20.31 0.26
C ALA A 124 -23.00 19.20 -0.08
N TYR A 125 -22.66 17.95 0.22
CA TYR A 125 -23.55 16.81 0.03
C TYR A 125 -24.74 16.82 0.99
N GLU A 126 -24.50 17.12 2.27
CA GLU A 126 -25.57 17.20 3.28
C GLU A 126 -26.61 18.27 2.90
N ASP A 127 -26.14 19.46 2.50
CA ASP A 127 -26.99 20.55 2.02
C ASP A 127 -27.77 20.19 0.75
N ALA A 128 -27.14 19.48 -0.19
CA ALA A 128 -27.76 19.15 -1.48
C ALA A 128 -28.73 17.96 -1.43
N THR A 129 -28.73 17.19 -0.34
CA THR A 129 -29.50 15.94 -0.22
C THR A 129 -30.46 15.90 0.97
N ASP A 130 -30.64 17.04 1.64
CA ASP A 130 -31.43 17.16 2.88
C ASP A 130 -30.99 16.14 3.96
N GLY A 131 -29.67 15.93 4.09
CA GLY A 131 -29.07 15.00 5.07
C GLY A 131 -29.19 13.53 4.70
N ALA A 132 -28.97 13.18 3.43
CA ALA A 132 -28.85 11.77 3.05
C ALA A 132 -27.63 11.10 3.71
N LEU A 133 -27.71 9.78 3.91
CA LEU A 133 -26.63 9.01 4.51
C LEU A 133 -25.39 9.03 3.62
N ILE A 134 -24.22 9.13 4.27
CA ILE A 134 -22.90 9.03 3.66
C ILE A 134 -22.28 7.73 4.17
N TYR A 135 -21.54 7.02 3.32
CA TYR A 135 -20.79 5.84 3.76
C TYR A 135 -19.32 6.16 3.65
N ALA A 136 -18.59 6.05 4.77
CA ALA A 136 -17.22 6.52 4.83
C ALA A 136 -16.30 5.52 5.52
N GLU A 137 -15.07 5.46 5.05
CA GLU A 137 -13.93 5.01 5.82
C GLU A 137 -13.32 6.21 6.56
N ARG A 138 -12.39 5.95 7.50
CA ARG A 138 -11.58 6.89 8.31
C ARG A 138 -11.68 8.38 7.96
N ALA A 139 -11.36 8.79 6.73
CA ALA A 139 -11.41 10.18 6.25
C ALA A 139 -12.77 10.87 6.41
N GLY A 140 -13.89 10.16 6.32
CA GLY A 140 -15.24 10.73 6.52
C GLY A 140 -15.98 10.19 7.74
N SER A 141 -15.39 9.24 8.48
CA SER A 141 -16.10 8.51 9.55
C SER A 141 -16.43 9.34 10.80
N GLN A 142 -15.84 10.54 10.92
CA GLN A 142 -16.15 11.47 12.00
C GLN A 142 -17.34 12.39 11.69
N TRP A 143 -17.87 12.36 10.45
CA TRP A 143 -19.03 13.15 10.06
C TRP A 143 -20.31 12.60 10.69
N SER A 144 -21.16 13.48 11.23
CA SER A 144 -22.34 13.08 12.01
C SER A 144 -23.37 12.27 11.19
N GLY A 145 -23.46 12.53 9.88
CA GLY A 145 -24.30 11.81 8.92
C GLY A 145 -23.64 10.58 8.28
N SER A 146 -22.41 10.22 8.68
CA SER A 146 -21.68 9.09 8.10
C SER A 146 -22.02 7.74 8.75
N ILE A 147 -22.01 6.70 7.93
CA ILE A 147 -21.98 5.31 8.31
C ILE A 147 -20.54 4.83 8.08
N ASP A 148 -19.88 4.44 9.16
CA ASP A 148 -18.56 3.82 9.09
C ASP A 148 -18.65 2.46 8.39
N LEU A 149 -17.85 2.30 7.32
CA LEU A 149 -17.74 1.05 6.58
C LEU A 149 -16.95 -0.03 7.33
N GLY A 150 -16.25 0.33 8.41
CA GLY A 150 -15.54 -0.58 9.29
C GLY A 150 -14.46 -1.40 8.57
N ASP A 151 -14.13 -2.56 9.14
CA ASP A 151 -12.98 -3.37 8.71
C ASP A 151 -13.11 -3.94 7.28
N TYR A 152 -14.34 -4.11 6.78
CA TYR A 152 -14.60 -4.62 5.43
C TYR A 152 -14.62 -3.52 4.37
N GLY A 153 -14.69 -2.24 4.74
CA GLY A 153 -14.62 -1.11 3.81
C GLY A 153 -15.58 -1.24 2.63
N LEU A 154 -15.04 -1.03 1.43
CA LEU A 154 -15.75 -1.20 0.14
C LEU A 154 -16.21 -2.64 -0.17
N TRP A 155 -15.74 -3.65 0.55
CA TRP A 155 -16.20 -5.05 0.41
C TRP A 155 -17.38 -5.37 1.33
N SER A 156 -17.92 -4.39 2.05
CA SER A 156 -19.12 -4.58 2.85
C SER A 156 -20.32 -4.97 1.97
N ALA A 157 -20.88 -6.17 2.20
CA ALA A 157 -22.10 -6.64 1.53
C ALA A 157 -23.33 -5.74 1.79
N GLY A 158 -23.23 -4.81 2.73
CA GLY A 158 -24.25 -3.78 2.93
C GLY A 158 -24.33 -2.77 1.78
N LEU A 159 -23.21 -2.55 1.06
CA LEU A 159 -23.14 -1.59 -0.05
C LEU A 159 -24.00 -2.00 -1.25
N ASP A 160 -24.22 -3.30 -1.47
CA ASP A 160 -25.11 -3.79 -2.53
C ASP A 160 -26.57 -3.34 -2.37
N ARG A 161 -26.94 -2.89 -1.17
CA ARG A 161 -28.29 -2.42 -0.82
C ARG A 161 -28.38 -0.90 -0.75
N VAL A 162 -27.27 -0.20 -0.97
CA VAL A 162 -27.20 1.25 -0.89
C VAL A 162 -27.81 1.85 -2.15
N PRO A 163 -28.69 2.87 -2.03
CA PRO A 163 -29.29 3.49 -3.20
C PRO A 163 -28.27 4.09 -4.15
N SER A 164 -28.52 4.01 -5.46
CA SER A 164 -27.67 4.60 -6.48
C SER A 164 -27.47 6.10 -6.27
N GLY A 165 -26.30 6.61 -6.64
CA GLY A 165 -25.95 8.03 -6.47
C GLY A 165 -25.47 8.43 -5.07
N THR A 166 -25.53 7.52 -4.09
CA THR A 166 -24.97 7.75 -2.75
C THR A 166 -23.48 8.12 -2.81
N LEU A 167 -23.07 9.04 -1.93
CA LEU A 167 -21.67 9.41 -1.72
C LEU A 167 -20.97 8.37 -0.83
N LEU A 168 -19.88 7.83 -1.36
CA LEU A 168 -18.92 6.99 -0.65
C LEU A 168 -17.63 7.78 -0.43
N VAL A 169 -17.05 7.74 0.76
CA VAL A 169 -15.76 8.37 1.08
C VAL A 169 -14.75 7.31 1.50
N VAL A 170 -13.60 7.26 0.83
CA VAL A 170 -12.58 6.21 0.99
C VAL A 170 -11.25 6.85 1.35
N GLY A 171 -10.50 6.20 2.24
CA GLY A 171 -9.16 6.65 2.63
C GLY A 171 -9.06 7.23 4.05
N PRO A 172 -7.90 7.82 4.42
CA PRO A 172 -6.75 8.06 3.54
C PRO A 172 -6.11 6.76 3.06
N LEU A 173 -5.82 6.68 1.75
CA LEU A 173 -5.07 5.59 1.13
C LEU A 173 -3.64 6.04 0.89
N GLU A 174 -2.69 5.29 1.44
CA GLU A 174 -1.25 5.58 1.35
C GLU A 174 -0.69 5.10 0.00
N LEU A 175 -0.06 6.01 -0.75
CA LEU A 175 0.63 5.73 -2.02
C LEU A 175 2.13 5.58 -1.76
N ASP A 176 2.51 4.35 -1.42
CA ASP A 176 3.89 3.93 -1.25
C ASP A 176 4.09 2.50 -1.77
N GLN A 177 5.34 2.05 -1.82
CA GLN A 177 5.69 0.75 -2.38
C GLN A 177 5.06 -0.42 -1.62
N GLN A 178 4.88 -0.30 -0.30
CA GLN A 178 4.30 -1.33 0.54
C GLN A 178 2.79 -1.48 0.29
N SER A 179 2.08 -0.36 0.15
CA SER A 179 0.63 -0.29 0.05
C SER A 179 0.12 -0.24 -1.39
N TRP A 180 1.00 -0.13 -2.39
CA TRP A 180 0.66 0.05 -3.81
C TRP A 180 -0.41 -0.93 -4.31
N ASN A 181 -0.26 -2.23 -3.99
CA ASN A 181 -1.21 -3.25 -4.43
C ASN A 181 -2.56 -3.12 -3.73
N ASP A 182 -2.56 -3.01 -2.39
CA ASP A 182 -3.78 -2.93 -1.59
C ASP A 182 -4.59 -1.66 -1.92
N THR A 183 -3.89 -0.54 -2.17
CA THR A 183 -4.51 0.70 -2.65
C THR A 183 -5.09 0.52 -4.05
N GLY A 184 -4.40 -0.19 -4.95
CA GLY A 184 -4.93 -0.54 -6.27
C GLY A 184 -6.22 -1.36 -6.20
N ASP A 185 -6.29 -2.35 -5.31
CA ASP A 185 -7.47 -3.21 -5.12
C ASP A 185 -8.66 -2.39 -4.55
N ARG A 186 -8.39 -1.42 -3.66
CA ARG A 186 -9.41 -0.48 -3.17
C ARG A 186 -9.93 0.45 -4.25
N LEU A 187 -9.04 0.96 -5.11
CA LEU A 187 -9.42 1.83 -6.24
C LEU A 187 -10.22 1.05 -7.29
N GLU A 188 -9.86 -0.19 -7.59
CA GLU A 188 -10.64 -1.08 -8.46
C GLU A 188 -12.07 -1.26 -7.92
N MET A 189 -12.21 -1.57 -6.63
CA MET A 189 -13.53 -1.69 -6.00
C MET A 189 -14.32 -0.38 -6.01
N ALA A 190 -13.66 0.77 -5.81
CA ALA A 190 -14.31 2.08 -5.94
C ALA A 190 -14.86 2.29 -7.35
N CYS A 191 -14.10 1.91 -8.38
CA CYS A 191 -14.55 1.95 -9.78
C CYS A 191 -15.76 1.04 -10.02
N LEU A 192 -15.73 -0.19 -9.49
CA LEU A 192 -16.85 -1.14 -9.61
C LEU A 192 -18.14 -0.62 -8.96
N HIS A 193 -18.04 0.02 -7.79
CA HIS A 193 -19.18 0.67 -7.13
C HIS A 193 -19.75 1.84 -7.95
N ALA A 194 -18.87 2.62 -8.60
CA ALA A 194 -19.30 3.69 -9.49
C ALA A 194 -20.00 3.15 -10.76
N LEU A 195 -19.45 2.12 -11.41
CA LEU A 195 -19.98 1.55 -12.65
C LEU A 195 -21.27 0.75 -12.44
N ASN A 196 -21.29 -0.14 -11.45
CA ASN A 196 -22.39 -1.09 -11.26
C ASN A 196 -23.58 -0.48 -10.53
N SER A 197 -23.29 0.40 -9.56
CA SER A 197 -24.30 0.94 -8.65
C SER A 197 -24.53 2.44 -8.84
N GLY A 198 -23.75 3.11 -9.69
CA GLY A 198 -23.89 4.54 -9.95
C GLY A 198 -23.50 5.40 -8.75
N HIS A 199 -22.59 4.95 -7.90
CA HIS A 199 -22.12 5.71 -6.74
C HIS A 199 -21.15 6.83 -7.13
N ARG A 200 -21.05 7.83 -6.25
CA ARG A 200 -20.00 8.87 -6.30
C ARG A 200 -19.00 8.52 -5.22
N VAL A 201 -17.77 8.25 -5.61
CA VAL A 201 -16.73 7.81 -4.67
C VAL A 201 -15.66 8.88 -4.58
N ALA A 202 -15.54 9.52 -3.43
CA ALA A 202 -14.46 10.44 -3.11
C ALA A 202 -13.34 9.68 -2.40
N VAL A 203 -12.12 9.75 -2.94
CA VAL A 203 -10.96 9.01 -2.41
C VAL A 203 -9.89 10.00 -1.96
N LEU A 204 -9.58 9.96 -0.66
CA LEU A 204 -8.46 10.69 -0.08
C LEU A 204 -7.17 9.85 -0.22
N LEU A 205 -6.15 10.41 -0.85
CA LEU A 205 -4.88 9.75 -1.13
C LEU A 205 -3.72 10.55 -0.52
N ASP A 206 -2.80 9.86 0.15
CA ASP A 206 -1.55 10.44 0.66
C ASP A 206 -0.41 9.97 -0.24
N THR A 207 0.32 10.90 -0.87
CA THR A 207 1.34 10.59 -1.88
C THR A 207 2.50 11.58 -1.81
N PRO A 208 3.75 11.14 -2.08
CA PRO A 208 4.86 12.06 -2.28
C PRO A 208 4.76 12.91 -3.56
N THR A 209 3.88 12.54 -4.50
CA THR A 209 3.77 13.16 -5.84
C THR A 209 2.34 13.64 -6.16
N PRO A 210 1.82 14.66 -5.45
CA PRO A 210 0.46 15.15 -5.66
C PRO A 210 0.21 15.64 -7.09
N ASP A 211 1.23 16.17 -7.76
CA ASP A 211 1.13 16.69 -9.13
C ASP A 211 0.85 15.62 -10.20
N THR A 212 1.16 14.34 -9.91
CA THR A 212 0.92 13.21 -10.82
C THR A 212 -0.09 12.21 -10.28
N LEU A 213 -0.88 12.62 -9.29
CA LEU A 213 -1.83 11.75 -8.59
C LEU A 213 -2.78 11.02 -9.55
N GLN A 214 -3.33 11.73 -10.54
CA GLN A 214 -4.32 11.12 -11.46
C GLN A 214 -3.66 10.07 -12.36
N GLU A 215 -2.44 10.32 -12.80
CA GLU A 215 -1.66 9.39 -13.62
C GLU A 215 -1.30 8.13 -12.82
N ASP A 216 -0.93 8.26 -11.54
CA ASP A 216 -0.68 7.14 -10.62
C ASP A 216 -1.96 6.32 -10.36
N VAL A 217 -3.10 6.98 -10.09
CA VAL A 217 -4.40 6.32 -9.89
C VAL A 217 -4.83 5.54 -11.13
N ARG A 218 -4.71 6.16 -12.32
CA ARG A 218 -5.00 5.46 -13.58
C ARG A 218 -4.09 4.24 -13.74
N LEU A 219 -2.79 4.39 -13.47
CA LEU A 219 -1.83 3.28 -13.57
C LEU A 219 -2.22 2.12 -12.63
N MET A 220 -2.59 2.42 -11.38
CA MET A 220 -3.03 1.40 -10.43
C MET A 220 -4.24 0.61 -10.93
N VAL A 221 -5.27 1.31 -11.43
CA VAL A 221 -6.51 0.67 -11.93
C VAL A 221 -6.25 -0.12 -13.21
N THR A 222 -5.54 0.46 -14.18
CA THR A 222 -5.30 -0.19 -15.49
C THR A 222 -4.28 -1.33 -15.45
N SER A 223 -3.42 -1.37 -14.42
CA SER A 223 -2.43 -2.44 -14.23
C SER A 223 -3.01 -3.69 -13.55
N ARG A 224 -4.29 -3.67 -13.14
CA ARG A 224 -4.92 -4.83 -12.47
C ARG A 224 -5.09 -6.01 -13.42
N PRO A 225 -4.92 -7.26 -12.94
CA PRO A 225 -5.23 -8.44 -13.74
C PRO A 225 -6.71 -8.46 -14.10
N LYS A 226 -7.03 -8.68 -15.39
CA LYS A 226 -8.41 -8.72 -15.92
C LYS A 226 -9.14 -7.37 -15.93
N HIS A 227 -8.40 -6.26 -15.88
CA HIS A 227 -8.96 -4.94 -16.17
C HIS A 227 -9.79 -4.95 -17.46
N THR A 228 -10.98 -4.37 -17.42
CA THR A 228 -11.92 -4.30 -18.55
C THR A 228 -12.29 -2.86 -18.89
N ASP A 229 -13.11 -2.23 -18.06
CA ASP A 229 -13.63 -0.88 -18.25
C ASP A 229 -13.58 -0.02 -16.97
N GLU A 230 -12.91 -0.47 -15.91
CA GLU A 230 -12.85 0.24 -14.62
C GLU A 230 -12.23 1.64 -14.75
N GLU A 231 -11.37 1.87 -15.75
CA GLU A 231 -10.76 3.18 -16.02
C GLU A 231 -11.82 4.22 -16.39
N THR A 232 -12.91 3.79 -17.03
CA THR A 232 -14.02 4.69 -17.42
C THR A 232 -14.76 5.27 -16.22
N ALA A 233 -14.60 4.65 -15.04
CA ALA A 233 -15.14 5.14 -13.78
C ALA A 233 -14.31 6.27 -13.16
N LEU A 234 -13.08 6.51 -13.63
CA LEU A 234 -12.21 7.58 -13.14
C LEU A 234 -12.64 8.90 -13.77
N VAL A 235 -13.28 9.76 -12.98
CA VAL A 235 -13.98 10.94 -13.51
C VAL A 235 -13.26 12.24 -13.20
N GLY A 236 -12.73 12.43 -12.00
CA GLY A 236 -12.36 13.79 -11.62
C GLY A 236 -11.65 13.96 -10.30
N ILE A 237 -11.75 15.17 -9.76
CA ILE A 237 -11.13 15.58 -8.49
C ILE A 237 -12.19 16.09 -7.51
N VAL A 238 -11.86 16.05 -6.23
CA VAL A 238 -12.58 16.82 -5.21
C VAL A 238 -11.84 18.15 -5.04
N SER A 239 -12.48 19.26 -5.37
CA SER A 239 -11.92 20.61 -5.24
C SER A 239 -11.87 21.05 -3.77
N ASP A 240 -11.10 22.11 -3.49
CA ASP A 240 -10.93 22.63 -2.13
C ASP A 240 -12.24 23.15 -1.50
N ASP A 241 -13.23 23.52 -2.32
CA ASP A 241 -14.56 23.94 -1.90
C ASP A 241 -15.58 22.77 -1.82
N GLY A 242 -15.12 21.53 -2.00
CA GLY A 242 -15.95 20.34 -1.86
C GLY A 242 -16.77 19.96 -3.09
N ALA A 243 -16.52 20.58 -4.26
CA ALA A 243 -17.19 20.18 -5.50
C ALA A 243 -16.52 18.93 -6.12
N LEU A 244 -17.34 18.05 -6.70
CA LEU A 244 -16.85 16.96 -7.53
C LEU A 244 -16.72 17.46 -8.97
N GLU A 245 -15.49 17.80 -9.36
CA GLU A 245 -15.19 18.38 -10.67
C GLU A 245 -14.77 17.32 -11.67
N VAL A 246 -15.49 17.24 -12.80
CA VAL A 246 -15.15 16.33 -13.90
C VAL A 246 -13.87 16.82 -14.58
N ARG A 247 -12.94 15.88 -14.82
CA ARG A 247 -11.69 16.14 -15.52
C ARG A 247 -11.56 15.24 -16.74
N ALA A 248 -11.51 15.84 -17.93
CA ALA A 248 -11.38 15.11 -19.20
C ALA A 248 -10.17 15.63 -20.01
N PRO A 249 -9.15 14.79 -20.28
CA PRO A 249 -8.96 13.41 -19.79
C PRO A 249 -8.65 13.38 -18.28
N PHE A 250 -9.01 12.29 -17.59
CA PHE A 250 -8.73 12.10 -16.16
C PHE A 250 -7.24 12.25 -15.86
N ALA A 251 -6.42 11.48 -16.58
CA ALA A 251 -4.96 11.51 -16.51
C ALA A 251 -4.34 12.02 -17.81
N ARG A 252 -3.30 12.84 -17.68
CA ARG A 252 -2.52 13.38 -18.79
C ARG A 252 -1.43 12.37 -19.21
N PRO A 253 -0.73 12.61 -20.33
CA PRO A 253 0.55 11.97 -20.58
C PRO A 253 1.54 12.32 -19.47
N TRP A 254 2.39 11.37 -19.08
CA TRP A 254 3.47 11.63 -18.13
C TRP A 254 4.37 12.77 -18.61
N PRO A 255 4.81 13.66 -17.72
CA PRO A 255 5.80 14.66 -18.07
C PRO A 255 7.10 13.97 -18.49
N ARG A 256 7.86 14.62 -19.38
CA ARG A 256 9.17 14.11 -19.78
C ARG A 256 10.09 14.13 -18.56
N VAL A 257 10.73 13.00 -18.27
CA VAL A 257 11.71 12.92 -17.20
C VAL A 257 12.99 13.65 -17.63
N ASP A 258 13.37 14.65 -16.84
CA ASP A 258 14.65 15.33 -17.00
C ASP A 258 15.74 14.55 -16.26
N SER A 259 16.88 14.35 -16.92
CA SER A 259 18.04 13.74 -16.29
C SER A 259 18.68 14.76 -15.36
N ILE A 260 18.63 14.50 -14.05
CA ILE A 260 19.36 15.29 -13.06
C ILE A 260 20.84 14.91 -13.15
N PRO A 261 21.76 15.88 -13.34
CA PRO A 261 23.19 15.59 -13.31
C PRO A 261 23.58 14.95 -11.98
N THR A 262 24.25 13.79 -12.03
CA THR A 262 24.62 13.06 -10.82
C THR A 262 25.64 13.85 -9.99
N SER A 263 25.35 14.06 -8.71
CA SER A 263 26.31 14.54 -7.71
C SER A 263 27.07 13.40 -7.03
N ALA A 264 26.79 12.15 -7.42
CA ALA A 264 27.41 10.97 -6.85
C ALA A 264 28.88 10.86 -7.21
N THR A 265 29.67 10.33 -6.26
CA THR A 265 31.05 9.93 -6.47
C THR A 265 31.21 8.46 -6.11
N SER A 266 32.10 7.75 -6.80
CA SER A 266 32.39 6.34 -6.48
C SER A 266 33.28 6.17 -5.24
N SER A 267 33.51 7.23 -4.45
CA SER A 267 34.50 7.28 -3.37
C SER A 267 34.10 6.48 -2.13
N ALA A 268 32.81 6.17 -1.96
CA ALA A 268 32.36 5.33 -0.85
C ALA A 268 32.66 3.84 -1.07
N PHE A 269 32.96 3.41 -2.31
CA PHE A 269 33.37 2.04 -2.56
C PHE A 269 34.79 1.78 -2.04
N PRO A 270 34.99 0.73 -1.22
CA PRO A 270 36.32 0.19 -0.97
C PRO A 270 37.05 -0.12 -2.27
N ALA A 271 38.35 0.17 -2.32
CA ALA A 271 39.17 -0.03 -3.51
C ALA A 271 39.05 -1.43 -4.15
N PRO A 272 38.94 -2.55 -3.39
CA PRO A 272 38.75 -3.88 -3.98
C PRO A 272 37.45 -4.04 -4.78
N LEU A 273 36.43 -3.22 -4.49
CA LEU A 273 35.13 -3.31 -5.15
C LEU A 273 35.06 -2.51 -6.45
N LEU A 274 35.85 -1.45 -6.57
CA LEU A 274 35.62 -0.41 -7.56
C LEU A 274 35.79 -0.88 -9.01
N GLU A 275 36.93 -1.49 -9.35
CA GLU A 275 37.17 -1.95 -10.72
C GLU A 275 36.20 -3.08 -11.13
N PRO A 276 36.00 -4.15 -10.31
CA PRO A 276 35.04 -5.19 -10.68
C PRO A 276 33.61 -4.67 -10.88
N LEU A 277 33.16 -3.72 -10.05
CA LEU A 277 31.85 -3.10 -10.21
C LEU A 277 31.78 -2.23 -11.46
N ARG A 278 32.82 -1.45 -11.75
CA ARG A 278 32.88 -0.62 -12.96
C ARG A 278 32.80 -1.48 -14.22
N ASP A 279 33.59 -2.55 -14.27
CA ASP A 279 33.60 -3.48 -15.41
C ASP A 279 32.23 -4.17 -15.58
N ALA A 280 31.62 -4.61 -14.48
CA ALA A 280 30.31 -5.24 -14.51
C ALA A 280 29.19 -4.31 -14.99
N LEU A 281 29.32 -3.01 -14.71
CA LEU A 281 28.28 -2.01 -14.97
C LEU A 281 28.45 -1.23 -16.27
N ALA A 282 29.64 -1.25 -16.87
CA ALA A 282 29.96 -0.47 -18.07
C ALA A 282 28.95 -0.64 -19.22
N GLU A 283 28.40 -1.85 -19.39
CA GLU A 283 27.48 -2.18 -20.50
C GLU A 283 26.09 -2.68 -20.03
N ARG A 284 25.87 -2.84 -18.73
CA ARG A 284 24.59 -3.34 -18.21
C ARG A 284 23.66 -2.19 -17.85
N THR A 285 22.49 -2.16 -18.49
CA THR A 285 21.46 -1.12 -18.27
C THR A 285 20.30 -1.58 -17.40
N SER A 286 20.15 -2.89 -17.18
CA SER A 286 19.07 -3.49 -16.40
C SER A 286 19.56 -4.66 -15.56
N GLY A 287 18.85 -4.93 -14.45
CA GLY A 287 19.18 -5.97 -13.49
C GLY A 287 19.15 -5.47 -12.04
N LEU A 288 19.72 -6.27 -11.13
CA LEU A 288 19.75 -5.97 -9.69
C LEU A 288 21.16 -5.62 -9.22
N LEU A 289 21.26 -4.53 -8.45
CA LEU A 289 22.44 -4.11 -7.71
C LEU A 289 22.12 -4.09 -6.22
N LEU A 290 22.77 -4.98 -5.48
CA LEU A 290 22.45 -5.22 -4.08
C LEU A 290 23.64 -4.86 -3.19
N PHE A 291 23.44 -3.96 -2.24
CA PHE A 291 24.47 -3.52 -1.31
C PHE A 291 24.09 -3.83 0.14
N GLY A 292 25.07 -4.23 0.93
CA GLY A 292 24.91 -4.49 2.35
C GLY A 292 26.00 -3.90 3.20
N SER A 293 25.65 -3.62 4.45
CA SER A 293 26.61 -3.31 5.51
C SER A 293 26.28 -4.15 6.74
N ALA A 294 27.33 -4.61 7.43
CA ALA A 294 27.17 -5.33 8.69
C ALA A 294 26.67 -4.43 9.84
N VAL A 295 26.67 -3.11 9.66
CA VAL A 295 26.11 -2.14 10.60
C VAL A 295 24.58 -2.30 10.64
N ILE A 296 24.00 -2.21 11.83
CA ILE A 296 22.54 -2.28 12.05
C ILE A 296 22.07 -0.89 12.43
N GLU A 297 22.03 0.00 11.44
CA GLU A 297 21.54 1.37 11.56
C GLU A 297 20.58 1.70 10.42
N GLU A 298 19.79 2.75 10.60
CA GLU A 298 18.92 3.26 9.54
C GLU A 298 19.75 3.70 8.33
N HIS A 299 19.28 3.40 7.12
CA HIS A 299 19.99 3.66 5.86
C HIS A 299 21.40 3.04 5.77
N SER A 300 21.66 1.92 6.46
CA SER A 300 22.93 1.22 6.26
C SER A 300 23.14 0.85 4.78
N ALA A 301 24.38 0.94 4.31
CA ALA A 301 24.78 0.76 2.93
C ALA A 301 24.26 1.81 1.92
N ILE A 302 23.55 2.86 2.37
CA ILE A 302 23.07 3.92 1.47
C ILE A 302 24.22 4.66 0.77
N ASP A 303 25.39 4.76 1.39
CA ASP A 303 26.58 5.35 0.76
C ASP A 303 27.07 4.52 -0.44
N LEU A 304 26.93 3.19 -0.37
CA LEU A 304 27.26 2.29 -1.49
C LEU A 304 26.23 2.43 -2.61
N VAL A 305 24.94 2.55 -2.25
CA VAL A 305 23.86 2.86 -3.21
C VAL A 305 24.14 4.19 -3.90
N ALA A 306 24.46 5.24 -3.14
CA ALA A 306 24.80 6.56 -3.67
C ALA A 306 26.01 6.48 -4.60
N ALA A 307 27.09 5.79 -4.20
CA ALA A 307 28.27 5.61 -5.04
C ALA A 307 27.99 4.84 -6.34
N SER A 308 27.06 3.89 -6.31
CA SER A 308 26.66 3.15 -7.52
C SER A 308 25.98 4.02 -8.57
N LEU A 309 25.35 5.15 -8.17
CA LEU A 309 24.74 6.09 -9.12
C LEU A 309 25.78 6.74 -10.03
N ALA A 310 27.02 6.91 -9.57
CA ALA A 310 28.11 7.41 -10.39
C ALA A 310 28.57 6.39 -11.45
N LEU A 311 28.42 5.10 -11.18
CA LEU A 311 28.82 4.01 -12.09
C LEU A 311 27.73 3.62 -13.09
N THR A 312 26.53 4.20 -12.96
CA THR A 312 25.33 3.76 -13.69
C THR A 312 24.65 4.90 -14.44
N ASP A 313 25.32 6.04 -14.59
CA ASP A 313 24.69 7.24 -15.18
C ASP A 313 24.22 7.02 -16.62
N HIS A 314 24.91 6.14 -17.36
CA HIS A 314 24.55 5.73 -18.71
C HIS A 314 23.23 4.93 -18.80
N CYS A 315 22.72 4.41 -17.68
CA CYS A 315 21.49 3.61 -17.66
C CYS A 315 20.20 4.47 -17.70
N GLY A 316 20.31 5.80 -17.74
CA GLY A 316 19.17 6.71 -17.85
C GLY A 316 18.78 7.36 -16.51
N PRO A 317 17.60 7.98 -16.42
CA PRO A 317 17.23 8.77 -15.25
C PRO A 317 16.97 7.90 -14.02
N ALA A 318 17.35 8.43 -12.86
CA ALA A 318 17.22 7.78 -11.57
C ALA A 318 16.10 8.38 -10.72
N ALA A 319 15.38 7.53 -10.01
CA ALA A 319 14.42 7.91 -8.98
C ALA A 319 14.67 7.08 -7.72
N ARG A 320 14.17 7.58 -6.59
CA ARG A 320 14.09 6.81 -5.34
C ARG A 320 12.63 6.54 -5.00
N ILE A 321 12.36 5.36 -4.47
CA ILE A 321 11.01 4.88 -4.20
C ILE A 321 10.67 5.04 -2.72
N MET A 322 9.49 5.57 -2.42
CA MET A 322 8.96 5.63 -1.07
C MET A 322 8.63 4.22 -0.58
N PRO A 323 9.33 3.70 0.44
CA PRO A 323 9.14 2.33 0.86
C PRO A 323 7.80 2.13 1.59
N ARG A 324 7.43 3.09 2.42
CA ARG A 324 6.22 3.12 3.24
C ARG A 324 6.00 4.53 3.80
N HIS A 325 4.79 4.85 4.20
CA HIS A 325 4.53 6.02 5.04
C HIS A 325 5.12 5.81 6.46
N ARG A 326 5.68 6.88 7.01
CA ARG A 326 6.33 6.89 8.33
C ARG A 326 5.66 7.90 9.24
N SER A 327 5.59 7.58 10.52
CA SER A 327 5.27 8.55 11.57
C SER A 327 6.33 9.64 11.73
N THR A 328 7.52 9.46 11.16
CA THR A 328 8.63 10.41 11.19
C THR A 328 9.21 10.60 9.78
N PRO A 329 8.60 11.44 8.94
CA PRO A 329 8.99 11.62 7.53
C PRO A 329 10.40 12.20 7.34
N SER A 330 10.95 12.91 8.34
CA SER A 330 12.31 13.49 8.26
C SER A 330 13.37 12.43 7.98
N LYS A 331 13.15 11.19 8.46
CA LYS A 331 14.08 10.07 8.27
C LYS A 331 14.27 9.71 6.80
N ASP A 332 13.29 9.95 5.93
CA ASP A 332 13.44 9.68 4.50
C ASP A 332 14.41 10.65 3.82
N TRP A 333 14.80 11.73 4.51
CA TRP A 333 15.75 12.75 4.04
C TRP A 333 17.14 12.64 4.68
N ASP A 334 17.31 11.75 5.66
CA ASP A 334 18.58 11.44 6.34
C ASP A 334 19.46 10.51 5.49
N VAL A 335 19.69 10.89 4.23
CA VAL A 335 20.44 10.13 3.22
C VAL A 335 21.51 11.01 2.56
N PRO A 336 22.50 10.43 1.86
CA PRO A 336 23.49 11.18 1.10
C PRO A 336 22.85 12.11 0.08
N GLU A 337 23.48 13.24 -0.20
CA GLU A 337 22.93 14.29 -1.07
C GLU A 337 22.57 13.77 -2.48
N ALA A 338 23.40 12.88 -3.04
CA ALA A 338 23.12 12.25 -4.33
C ALA A 338 21.83 11.42 -4.36
N ILE A 339 21.41 10.86 -3.23
CA ILE A 339 20.12 10.17 -3.09
C ILE A 339 19.02 11.19 -2.81
N ARG A 340 19.28 12.17 -1.94
CA ARG A 340 18.31 13.19 -1.54
C ARG A 340 17.76 13.99 -2.73
N GLN A 341 18.60 14.25 -3.73
CA GLN A 341 18.25 15.00 -4.95
C GLN A 341 17.38 14.20 -5.93
N LEU A 342 17.27 12.87 -5.77
CA LEU A 342 16.46 12.06 -6.65
C LEU A 342 14.96 12.31 -6.43
N PRO A 343 14.14 12.32 -7.50
CA PRO A 343 12.69 12.33 -7.39
C PRO A 343 12.22 11.20 -6.47
N PHE A 344 11.35 11.54 -5.52
CA PHE A 344 10.80 10.59 -4.55
C PHE A 344 9.41 10.14 -5.00
N LEU A 345 9.34 8.94 -5.57
CA LEU A 345 8.15 8.43 -6.25
C LEU A 345 7.46 7.36 -5.40
N PRO A 346 6.13 7.16 -5.56
CA PRO A 346 5.37 6.27 -4.70
C PRO A 346 5.72 4.79 -4.91
N SER A 347 6.12 4.38 -6.12
CA SER A 347 6.41 2.96 -6.44
C SER A 347 7.35 2.77 -7.63
N ILE A 348 7.91 1.57 -7.77
CA ILE A 348 8.66 1.12 -8.94
C ILE A 348 7.78 1.20 -10.20
N GLU A 349 6.51 0.84 -10.10
CA GLU A 349 5.55 0.89 -11.21
C GLU A 349 5.38 2.32 -11.72
N SER A 350 5.16 3.28 -10.81
CA SER A 350 5.05 4.71 -11.13
C SER A 350 6.33 5.23 -11.77
N ALA A 351 7.48 4.93 -11.16
CA ALA A 351 8.78 5.33 -11.69
C ALA A 351 9.02 4.78 -13.10
N TYR A 352 8.72 3.51 -13.32
CA TYR A 352 8.89 2.87 -14.62
C TYR A 352 8.00 3.50 -15.69
N ALA A 353 6.73 3.74 -15.35
CA ALA A 353 5.74 4.34 -16.25
C ALA A 353 6.09 5.78 -16.65
N GLN A 354 6.71 6.54 -15.73
CA GLN A 354 7.23 7.88 -16.00
C GLN A 354 8.48 7.85 -16.91
N GLY A 355 9.20 6.73 -16.98
CA GLY A 355 10.40 6.57 -17.82
C GLY A 355 11.70 6.53 -17.04
N TYR A 356 11.66 6.44 -15.71
CA TYR A 356 12.86 6.16 -14.91
C TYR A 356 13.37 4.75 -15.19
N ARG A 357 14.68 4.60 -15.23
CA ARG A 357 15.37 3.32 -15.54
C ARG A 357 16.41 2.93 -14.50
N ARG A 358 16.67 3.79 -13.53
CA ARG A 358 17.38 3.45 -12.29
C ARG A 358 16.48 3.73 -11.11
N MET A 359 16.25 2.73 -10.25
CA MET A 359 15.31 2.86 -9.14
C MET A 359 15.98 2.42 -7.85
N VAL A 360 16.14 3.37 -6.93
CA VAL A 360 16.59 3.07 -5.57
C VAL A 360 15.38 2.64 -4.76
N TYR A 361 15.36 1.37 -4.35
CA TYR A 361 14.25 0.78 -3.60
C TYR A 361 14.71 0.19 -2.26
N HIS A 362 13.75 -0.04 -1.37
CA HIS A 362 14.00 -0.69 -0.09
C HIS A 362 13.58 -2.17 -0.15
N PRO A 363 14.47 -3.12 0.16
CA PRO A 363 14.21 -4.55 -0.04
C PRO A 363 13.08 -5.10 0.84
N ASN A 364 12.89 -4.58 2.06
CA ASN A 364 11.84 -5.07 2.96
C ASN A 364 10.41 -4.72 2.54
N HIS A 365 10.22 -3.81 1.57
CA HIS A 365 8.90 -3.32 1.16
C HIS A 365 8.61 -3.61 -0.31
N THR A 366 9.50 -4.31 -0.99
CA THR A 366 9.38 -4.60 -2.43
C THR A 366 9.31 -6.10 -2.62
N ARG A 367 8.32 -6.57 -3.39
CA ARG A 367 8.12 -8.00 -3.61
C ARG A 367 9.01 -8.53 -4.74
N ALA A 368 9.42 -9.79 -4.66
CA ALA A 368 10.38 -10.40 -5.59
C ALA A 368 9.82 -10.52 -7.01
N ASP A 369 8.51 -10.78 -7.16
CA ASP A 369 7.78 -10.77 -8.42
C ASP A 369 7.87 -9.41 -9.13
N LEU A 370 7.83 -8.31 -8.37
CA LEU A 370 8.01 -6.97 -8.92
C LEU A 370 9.45 -6.74 -9.41
N LEU A 371 10.44 -7.19 -8.62
CA LEU A 371 11.84 -7.14 -9.03
C LEU A 371 12.06 -7.92 -10.34
N MET A 372 11.47 -9.12 -10.44
CA MET A 372 11.55 -9.94 -11.65
C MET A 372 10.91 -9.26 -12.87
N GLN A 373 9.78 -8.57 -12.67
CA GLN A 373 9.07 -7.88 -13.75
C GLN A 373 9.85 -6.71 -14.33
N TYR A 374 10.46 -5.88 -13.47
CA TYR A 374 11.08 -4.63 -13.92
C TYR A 374 12.58 -4.73 -14.17
N SER A 375 13.27 -5.73 -13.59
CA SER A 375 14.72 -5.90 -13.78
C SER A 375 15.16 -6.31 -15.19
N ASP A 376 14.22 -6.64 -16.08
CA ASP A 376 14.51 -6.87 -17.50
C ASP A 376 14.88 -5.57 -18.24
N ASP A 377 14.21 -4.47 -17.91
CA ASP A 377 14.36 -3.18 -18.62
C ASP A 377 14.89 -2.06 -17.72
N ALA A 378 14.90 -2.24 -16.39
CA ALA A 378 15.38 -1.24 -15.43
C ALA A 378 16.46 -1.80 -14.50
N LEU A 379 17.31 -0.91 -14.01
CA LEU A 379 18.29 -1.17 -12.98
C LEU A 379 17.68 -0.88 -11.60
N LEU A 380 17.52 -1.92 -10.79
CA LEU A 380 16.98 -1.81 -9.44
C LEU A 380 18.13 -1.89 -8.44
N ILE A 381 18.26 -0.86 -7.60
CA ILE A 381 19.39 -0.65 -6.70
C ILE A 381 18.87 -0.65 -5.27
N SER A 382 19.46 -1.47 -4.40
CA SER A 382 19.06 -1.51 -2.99
C SER A 382 20.23 -1.55 -2.03
N GLY A 383 20.00 -1.03 -0.83
CA GLY A 383 20.87 -1.12 0.33
C GLY A 383 20.15 -1.85 1.47
N THR A 384 20.86 -2.72 2.18
CA THR A 384 20.36 -3.41 3.38
C THR A 384 21.35 -3.31 4.54
N PHE A 385 20.81 -3.44 5.76
CA PHE A 385 21.57 -3.43 7.01
C PHE A 385 21.80 -4.84 7.54
N GLY A 386 22.73 -4.95 8.51
CA GLY A 386 23.01 -6.19 9.22
C GLY A 386 23.44 -7.37 8.34
N SER A 387 24.05 -7.09 7.19
CA SER A 387 24.50 -8.09 6.22
C SER A 387 26.02 -8.00 6.06
N SER A 388 26.70 -9.05 6.49
CA SER A 388 28.17 -9.12 6.58
C SER A 388 28.83 -9.83 5.40
N ASP A 389 28.05 -10.45 4.53
CA ASP A 389 28.53 -11.13 3.32
C ASP A 389 27.46 -11.12 2.20
N VAL A 390 27.85 -11.57 1.01
CA VAL A 390 26.98 -11.58 -0.18
C VAL A 390 25.70 -12.40 0.00
N MET A 391 25.72 -13.47 0.80
CA MET A 391 24.55 -14.32 1.00
C MET A 391 23.54 -13.62 1.91
N GLU A 392 24.01 -12.99 3.00
CA GLU A 392 23.13 -12.23 3.89
C GLU A 392 22.45 -11.06 3.15
N VAL A 393 23.16 -10.42 2.21
CA VAL A 393 22.58 -9.36 1.37
C VAL A 393 21.52 -9.91 0.40
N PHE A 394 21.82 -11.02 -0.27
CA PHE A 394 20.87 -11.69 -1.15
C PHE A 394 19.58 -12.06 -0.39
N MET A 395 19.73 -12.63 0.80
CA MET A 395 18.61 -12.99 1.66
C MET A 395 17.86 -11.78 2.20
N GLY A 396 18.55 -10.68 2.49
CA GLY A 396 17.93 -9.41 2.86
C GLY A 396 16.95 -8.92 1.78
N THR A 397 17.26 -9.17 0.51
CA THR A 397 16.43 -8.79 -0.64
C THR A 397 15.15 -9.64 -0.75
N LEU A 398 15.18 -10.89 -0.28
CA LEU A 398 14.05 -11.81 -0.35
C LEU A 398 13.05 -11.67 0.82
N ARG A 399 13.40 -10.96 1.89
CA ARG A 399 12.57 -10.86 3.11
C ARG A 399 11.20 -10.24 2.87
N GLY A 400 11.08 -9.27 1.96
CA GLY A 400 9.82 -8.56 1.68
C GLY A 400 8.88 -9.27 0.70
N GLY A 401 9.40 -10.18 -0.15
CA GLY A 401 8.67 -10.74 -1.29
C GLY A 401 8.18 -12.18 -1.16
N GLY A 402 8.51 -12.85 -0.05
CA GLY A 402 8.33 -14.29 0.09
C GLY A 402 9.42 -15.08 -0.64
N MET A 403 9.77 -16.24 -0.07
CA MET A 403 10.78 -17.18 -0.60
C MET A 403 10.20 -17.95 -1.79
N ARG A 404 10.08 -17.28 -2.94
CA ARG A 404 9.70 -17.90 -4.21
C ARG A 404 10.59 -17.34 -5.30
N LYS A 405 11.15 -18.22 -6.13
CA LYS A 405 11.93 -17.90 -7.33
C LYS A 405 13.33 -17.35 -7.05
N GLU A 406 13.99 -17.84 -6.01
CA GLU A 406 15.35 -17.46 -5.63
C GLU A 406 16.34 -17.66 -6.78
N GLU A 407 16.23 -18.78 -7.49
CA GLU A 407 17.01 -19.10 -8.68
C GLU A 407 16.80 -18.11 -9.84
N GLU A 408 15.56 -17.70 -10.08
CA GLU A 408 15.23 -16.74 -11.14
C GLU A 408 15.78 -15.35 -10.77
N LEU A 409 15.67 -14.96 -9.49
CA LEU A 409 16.16 -13.69 -8.99
C LEU A 409 17.69 -13.62 -9.04
N LEU A 410 18.39 -14.70 -8.70
CA LEU A 410 19.85 -14.81 -8.84
C LEU A 410 20.28 -14.53 -10.29
N GLY A 411 19.49 -14.98 -11.27
CA GLY A 411 19.70 -14.69 -12.68
C GLY A 411 19.59 -13.21 -13.08
N ARG A 412 18.92 -12.38 -12.27
CA ARG A 412 18.79 -10.93 -12.47
C ARG A 412 19.91 -10.12 -11.85
N ILE A 413 20.75 -10.73 -11.02
CA ILE A 413 21.79 -10.03 -10.28
C ILE A 413 22.93 -9.63 -11.20
N ILE A 414 23.32 -8.36 -11.13
CA ILE A 414 24.55 -7.86 -11.72
C ILE A 414 25.68 -8.02 -10.71
N ALA A 415 25.47 -7.49 -9.50
CA ALA A 415 26.43 -7.58 -8.41
C ALA A 415 25.76 -7.54 -7.04
N ILE A 416 26.42 -8.20 -6.09
CA ILE A 416 26.10 -8.12 -4.66
C ILE A 416 27.37 -7.74 -3.94
N ALA A 417 27.35 -6.65 -3.17
CA ALA A 417 28.48 -6.27 -2.35
C ALA A 417 28.08 -6.10 -0.88
N ALA A 418 28.91 -6.60 0.02
CA ALA A 418 28.77 -6.41 1.45
C ALA A 418 30.04 -5.77 2.02
N THR A 419 29.88 -4.82 2.93
CA THR A 419 30.99 -4.20 3.66
C THR A 419 30.87 -4.44 5.15
N VAL A 420 32.01 -4.69 5.78
CA VAL A 420 32.10 -4.88 7.24
C VAL A 420 33.14 -3.91 7.79
N PRO A 421 32.72 -2.84 8.49
CA PRO A 421 33.63 -1.93 9.15
C PRO A 421 34.25 -2.58 10.40
N LEU A 422 35.55 -2.80 10.39
CA LEU A 422 36.30 -3.40 11.50
C LEU A 422 37.02 -2.32 12.33
N PRO A 423 36.90 -2.36 13.66
CA PRO A 423 37.65 -1.46 14.52
C PRO A 423 39.14 -1.81 14.52
N THR A 424 39.98 -0.78 14.40
CA THR A 424 41.44 -0.84 14.50
C THR A 424 41.93 0.06 15.65
N LYS A 425 43.23 0.05 15.93
CA LYS A 425 43.82 0.99 16.92
C LYS A 425 43.79 2.44 16.46
N SER A 426 43.75 2.70 15.16
CA SER A 426 43.84 4.03 14.54
C SER A 426 42.51 4.54 13.98
N GLY A 427 41.40 3.86 14.26
CA GLY A 427 40.08 4.17 13.70
C GLY A 427 39.43 2.91 13.14
N GLU A 428 39.00 2.95 11.89
CA GLU A 428 38.25 1.88 11.24
C GLU A 428 38.91 1.46 9.92
N THR A 429 38.75 0.19 9.56
CA THR A 429 39.08 -0.33 8.23
C THR A 429 37.90 -1.15 7.72
N ILE A 430 37.75 -1.34 6.41
CA ILE A 430 36.61 -2.07 5.84
C ILE A 430 37.13 -3.34 5.21
N ILE A 431 36.48 -4.48 5.49
CA ILE A 431 36.59 -5.68 4.66
C ILE A 431 35.39 -5.78 3.74
N SER A 432 35.61 -6.32 2.54
CA SER A 432 34.57 -6.36 1.51
C SER A 432 34.34 -7.77 0.99
N ASP A 433 33.09 -8.06 0.64
CA ASP A 433 32.67 -9.27 -0.07
C ASP A 433 31.94 -8.85 -1.35
N LEU A 434 32.27 -9.47 -2.48
CA LEU A 434 31.69 -9.12 -3.77
C LEU A 434 31.42 -10.36 -4.60
N TYR A 435 30.19 -10.46 -5.06
CA TYR A 435 29.80 -11.30 -6.17
C TYR A 435 29.49 -10.42 -7.38
N VAL A 436 30.03 -10.78 -8.55
CA VAL A 436 29.68 -10.21 -9.84
C VAL A 436 29.19 -11.35 -10.72
N SER A 437 28.04 -11.16 -11.35
CA SER A 437 27.49 -12.15 -12.27
C SER A 437 28.42 -12.38 -13.46
N ASN A 438 28.88 -13.62 -13.58
CA ASN A 438 29.89 -14.07 -14.55
C ASN A 438 29.30 -14.96 -15.66
N GLY A 439 27.97 -14.99 -15.80
CA GLY A 439 27.28 -15.79 -16.82
C GLY A 439 27.29 -17.30 -16.57
N GLN A 440 27.72 -17.75 -15.39
CA GLN A 440 27.62 -19.16 -14.99
C GLN A 440 26.14 -19.60 -14.98
N PRO A 441 25.83 -20.81 -15.48
CA PRO A 441 24.46 -21.31 -15.50
C PRO A 441 23.99 -21.66 -14.08
N PHE A 442 22.85 -21.08 -13.66
CA PHE A 442 22.24 -21.28 -12.34
C PHE A 442 20.96 -22.13 -12.39
N ALA A 443 20.53 -22.60 -13.57
CA ALA A 443 19.27 -23.36 -13.75
C ALA A 443 19.20 -24.71 -13.02
N HIS A 444 20.33 -25.17 -12.45
CA HIS A 444 20.40 -26.40 -11.66
C HIS A 444 20.30 -26.16 -10.14
N LEU A 445 20.40 -24.90 -9.69
CA LEU A 445 20.33 -24.52 -8.28
C LEU A 445 18.86 -24.42 -7.90
N LYS A 446 18.37 -25.37 -7.10
CA LYS A 446 16.97 -25.43 -6.65
C LYS A 446 16.84 -25.29 -5.15
N GLU A 447 17.87 -25.73 -4.42
CA GLU A 447 17.87 -25.69 -2.96
C GLU A 447 18.64 -24.47 -2.45
N PHE A 448 18.25 -24.00 -1.28
CA PHE A 448 18.86 -22.84 -0.63
C PHE A 448 20.37 -23.03 -0.42
N GLU A 449 20.79 -24.21 0.01
CA GLU A 449 22.19 -24.55 0.25
C GLU A 449 23.02 -24.52 -1.04
N GLU A 450 22.42 -24.84 -2.19
CA GLU A 450 23.09 -24.78 -3.49
C GLU A 450 23.34 -23.34 -3.91
N ILE A 451 22.36 -22.46 -3.69
CA ILE A 451 22.50 -21.01 -3.93
C ILE A 451 23.55 -20.41 -3.00
N GLU A 452 23.54 -20.79 -1.72
CA GLU A 452 24.52 -20.36 -0.73
C GLU A 452 25.94 -20.74 -1.17
N GLN A 453 26.14 -21.99 -1.56
CA GLN A 453 27.44 -22.49 -2.01
C GLN A 453 27.87 -21.81 -3.31
N PHE A 454 26.95 -21.66 -4.27
CA PHE A 454 27.23 -21.00 -5.54
C PHE A 454 27.72 -19.56 -5.32
N LEU A 455 26.98 -18.77 -4.53
CA LEU A 455 27.37 -17.40 -4.23
C LEU A 455 28.70 -17.35 -3.48
N PHE A 456 28.97 -18.29 -2.58
CA PHE A 456 30.23 -18.35 -1.83
C PHE A 456 31.44 -18.67 -2.71
N GLU A 457 31.30 -19.59 -3.67
CA GLU A 457 32.38 -20.03 -4.57
C GLU A 457 32.67 -19.04 -5.70
N ASN A 458 31.66 -18.28 -6.15
CA ASN A 458 31.77 -17.39 -7.31
C ASN A 458 32.06 -15.92 -6.95
N ARG A 459 32.61 -15.66 -5.76
CA ARG A 459 32.95 -14.29 -5.32
C ARG A 459 34.17 -13.77 -6.05
N SER A 460 34.07 -12.55 -6.57
CA SER A 460 35.19 -11.81 -7.15
C SER A 460 36.09 -11.20 -6.06
N VAL A 461 35.51 -10.86 -4.91
CA VAL A 461 36.24 -10.42 -3.72
C VAL A 461 35.72 -11.21 -2.53
N ALA A 462 36.63 -11.87 -1.81
CA ALA A 462 36.29 -12.69 -0.65
C ALA A 462 36.81 -12.01 0.63
N TRP A 463 35.90 -11.63 1.53
CA TRP A 463 36.24 -10.92 2.76
C TRP A 463 37.26 -11.68 3.64
N GLN A 464 37.29 -13.02 3.55
CA GLN A 464 38.21 -13.89 4.31
C GLN A 464 39.68 -13.58 4.02
N ASN A 465 39.99 -13.22 2.77
CA ASN A 465 41.35 -12.93 2.34
C ASN A 465 41.85 -11.62 2.96
N GLU A 466 40.98 -10.61 2.98
CA GLU A 466 41.29 -9.31 3.57
C GLU A 466 41.37 -9.37 5.09
N LEU A 467 40.41 -10.06 5.73
CA LEU A 467 40.45 -10.28 7.18
C LEU A 467 41.71 -11.05 7.59
N SER A 468 42.14 -12.04 6.80
CA SER A 468 43.39 -12.76 7.06
C SER A 468 44.58 -11.81 7.13
N ARG A 469 44.72 -10.97 6.10
CA ARG A 469 45.82 -10.03 5.99
C ARG A 469 45.85 -9.06 7.16
N LEU A 470 44.68 -8.56 7.58
CA LEU A 470 44.54 -7.64 8.72
C LEU A 470 44.88 -8.31 10.06
N LEU A 471 44.50 -9.58 10.25
CA LEU A 471 44.83 -10.36 11.44
C LEU A 471 46.33 -10.69 11.50
N ASP A 472 46.93 -11.10 10.38
CA ASP A 472 48.35 -11.44 10.30
C ASP A 472 49.24 -10.21 10.49
N ALA A 473 48.82 -9.05 9.97
CA ALA A 473 49.48 -7.78 10.20
C ALA A 473 49.26 -7.21 11.62
N GLY A 474 48.41 -7.84 12.44
CA GLY A 474 48.08 -7.37 13.78
C GLY A 474 47.34 -6.02 13.84
N LEU A 475 46.75 -5.60 12.71
CA LEU A 475 45.99 -4.35 12.60
C LEU A 475 44.60 -4.48 13.24
N VAL A 476 44.05 -5.69 13.21
CA VAL A 476 42.78 -6.07 13.84
C VAL A 476 43.03 -7.29 14.73
N THR A 477 42.24 -7.44 15.80
CA THR A 477 42.28 -8.64 16.67
C THR A 477 41.01 -9.45 16.55
N ALA A 478 41.10 -10.78 16.68
CA ALA A 478 39.93 -11.67 16.62
C ALA A 478 38.87 -11.31 17.69
N ALA A 479 39.30 -10.85 18.87
CA ALA A 479 38.40 -10.38 19.92
C ALA A 479 37.65 -9.10 19.52
N ALA A 480 38.33 -8.15 18.87
CA ALA A 480 37.70 -6.92 18.38
C ALA A 480 36.65 -7.21 17.31
N VAL A 481 36.94 -8.12 16.36
CA VAL A 481 35.97 -8.53 15.33
C VAL A 481 34.74 -9.18 15.95
N LYS A 482 34.92 -10.16 16.85
CA LYS A 482 33.79 -10.83 17.54
C LYS A 482 32.94 -9.86 18.35
N LYS A 483 33.58 -8.86 18.98
CA LYS A 483 32.89 -7.83 19.76
C LYS A 483 32.09 -6.88 18.85
N ALA A 484 32.63 -6.50 17.70
CA ALA A 484 31.97 -5.61 16.75
C ALA A 484 30.77 -6.29 16.07
N PHE A 485 30.90 -7.58 15.72
CA PHE A 485 29.87 -8.34 14.99
C PHE A 485 29.50 -9.64 15.70
N PRO A 486 28.87 -9.57 16.89
CA PRO A 486 28.56 -10.76 17.69
C PRO A 486 27.51 -11.66 17.06
N ARG A 487 26.73 -11.14 16.10
CA ARG A 487 25.65 -11.86 15.41
C ARG A 487 26.07 -12.50 14.08
N SER A 488 27.28 -12.20 13.57
CA SER A 488 27.74 -12.79 12.31
C SER A 488 28.28 -14.19 12.56
N ARG A 489 27.49 -15.20 12.17
CA ARG A 489 27.85 -16.61 12.31
C ARG A 489 29.12 -16.94 11.52
N ARG A 490 29.21 -16.51 10.26
CA ARG A 490 30.33 -16.81 9.37
C ARG A 490 31.65 -16.19 9.84
N LEU A 491 31.63 -14.93 10.31
CA LEU A 491 32.80 -14.32 10.93
C LEU A 491 33.24 -15.11 12.17
N GLY A 492 32.29 -15.54 13.00
CA GLY A 492 32.54 -16.35 14.18
C GLY A 492 33.21 -17.70 13.87
N GLU A 493 32.65 -18.44 12.90
CA GLU A 493 33.15 -19.75 12.45
C GLU A 493 34.56 -19.64 11.85
N TYR A 494 34.78 -18.66 10.97
CA TYR A 494 36.07 -18.41 10.36
C TYR A 494 37.18 -18.11 11.39
N LEU A 495 36.89 -17.24 12.36
CA LEU A 495 37.85 -16.92 13.44
C LEU A 495 38.14 -18.14 14.32
N ALA A 496 37.15 -19.00 14.57
CA ALA A 496 37.34 -20.24 15.33
C ALA A 496 38.23 -21.23 14.57
N GLU A 497 38.00 -21.42 13.28
CA GLU A 497 38.81 -22.30 12.43
C GLU A 497 40.25 -21.80 12.33
N ARG A 498 40.45 -20.51 12.11
CA ARG A 498 41.79 -19.89 12.10
C ARG A 498 42.52 -20.10 13.43
N GLY A 499 41.82 -19.92 14.54
CA GLY A 499 42.37 -20.16 15.88
C GLY A 499 42.88 -21.60 16.04
N LYS A 500 42.10 -22.59 15.59
CA LYS A 500 42.50 -24.00 15.58
C LYS A 500 43.74 -24.25 14.72
N ARG A 501 43.78 -23.68 13.50
CA ARG A 501 44.94 -23.81 12.59
C ARG A 501 46.21 -23.21 13.18
N LYS A 502 46.11 -22.05 13.84
CA LYS A 502 47.26 -21.41 14.51
C LYS A 502 47.76 -22.24 15.69
N GLN A 503 46.86 -22.75 16.52
CA GLN A 503 47.23 -23.64 17.63
C GLN A 503 47.89 -24.93 17.15
N ALA A 504 47.39 -25.54 16.07
CA ALA A 504 47.98 -26.73 15.47
C ALA A 504 49.37 -26.48 14.85
N ALA A 505 49.62 -25.27 14.35
CA ALA A 505 50.92 -24.86 13.81
C ALA A 505 51.94 -24.48 14.90
N GLU A 506 51.49 -24.08 16.09
CA GLU A 506 52.36 -23.80 17.24
C GLU A 506 52.73 -25.07 18.04
N THR A 507 51.99 -26.17 17.85
CA THR A 507 52.24 -27.47 18.50
C THR A 507 52.95 -28.49 17.60
N ALA A 508 53.14 -28.21 16.32
CA ALA A 508 53.92 -28.98 15.36
C ALA A 508 55.33 -28.39 15.22
#